data_AF-K6YUB6-F1
#
_entry.id   AF-K6YUB6-F1
#
_cell.length_a   1.000
_cell.length_b   1.000
_cell.length_c   1.000
_cell.angle_alpha   90.00
_cell.angle_beta   90.00
_cell.angle_gamma   90.00
#
_symmetry.space_group_name_H-M   'P 1'
#
loop_
_entity.id
_entity.type
_entity.pdbx_description
1 polymer ?
#
loop_
_entity_poly.entity_id
_entity_poly.type
_entity_poly.pdbx_seq_one_letter_code
_entity_poly.pdbx_strand_id
1 'polypeptide(L)'
;MDDKGTPQAQSTANQQSHTSIHQQRQETRDVITPYAFEVSPDLFGTPLASPIRRALALSIDLILVAILSGVTGNALAIFIAILLWVTSRRLKREKRLPSVIYLVRIIAGVLIVGGFFGLFRNDTPIWMAQQNEQSVSAGDAVDVVVFTGTYAALISVIDKQIEKGDCADKEACWSEIGNDFVEDLVELPLSKDEKLEMLEEFLKQSFVELGDQEHTLLKESLLTKFATMQKEFDIQAAEQEQEIQSTPKQKSFHDYSIVKFFKGIAADLGLGFGWAAVYFTGTMVLLHGQTIGKKIVRIKVIKLDGSSLNVWESFGRYGGYGAGLATGLLGFIQIYWDPNRQAIQDKIAETLVIRLKTKI
;
A
#
# COMPACT_ATOMS: atom_id res chain seq x y z
N MET A 1 -8.40 -18.49 78.42
CA MET A 1 -7.56 -19.21 77.47
C MET A 1 -8.49 -19.91 76.49
N ASP A 2 -8.74 -19.29 75.35
CA ASP A 2 -8.04 -19.54 74.06
C ASP A 2 -8.59 -20.85 73.46
N ASP A 3 -9.13 -20.92 72.25
CA ASP A 3 -8.61 -20.39 70.99
C ASP A 3 -9.73 -20.47 69.94
N LYS A 4 -9.98 -19.37 69.20
CA LYS A 4 -10.84 -19.35 68.00
C LYS A 4 -9.92 -19.21 66.78
N GLY A 5 -9.61 -20.34 66.15
CA GLY A 5 -8.85 -20.39 64.90
C GLY A 5 -9.63 -19.82 63.71
N THR A 6 -9.09 -18.76 63.12
CA THR A 6 -9.52 -18.06 61.90
C THR A 6 -8.95 -18.74 60.64
N PRO A 7 -9.70 -18.89 59.53
CA PRO A 7 -9.11 -19.17 58.22
C PRO A 7 -9.34 -18.02 57.23
N GLN A 8 -8.40 -17.06 57.15
CA GLN A 8 -8.42 -16.00 56.10
C GLN A 8 -7.01 -15.52 55.68
N ALA A 9 -6.08 -16.43 55.38
CA ALA A 9 -4.71 -16.06 54.97
C ALA A 9 -4.32 -16.46 53.53
N GLN A 10 -5.25 -16.98 52.70
CA GLN A 10 -4.93 -17.41 51.33
C GLN A 10 -5.47 -16.50 50.22
N SER A 11 -6.34 -15.52 50.52
CA SER A 11 -6.93 -14.65 49.50
C SER A 11 -6.08 -13.42 49.14
N THR A 12 -5.16 -13.00 50.01
CA THR A 12 -4.39 -11.74 49.84
C THR A 12 -3.06 -11.91 49.11
N ALA A 13 -2.46 -13.11 49.16
CA ALA A 13 -1.19 -13.40 48.47
C ALA A 13 -1.32 -13.37 46.93
N ASN A 14 -2.49 -13.74 46.39
CA ASN A 14 -2.70 -13.81 44.95
C ASN A 14 -3.01 -12.46 44.30
N GLN A 15 -3.40 -11.45 45.08
CA GLN A 15 -3.58 -10.06 44.59
C GLN A 15 -2.29 -9.25 44.63
N GLN A 16 -1.36 -9.56 45.53
CA GLN A 16 -0.08 -8.87 45.62
C GLN A 16 0.90 -9.31 44.52
N SER A 17 0.85 -10.57 44.06
CA SER A 17 1.70 -11.08 42.98
C SER A 17 1.36 -10.51 41.60
N HIS A 18 0.07 -10.37 41.27
CA HIS A 18 -0.34 -9.76 39.99
C HIS A 18 -0.03 -8.26 39.93
N THR A 19 -0.09 -7.56 41.07
CA THR A 19 0.15 -6.11 41.11
C THR A 19 1.65 -5.77 41.02
N SER A 20 2.53 -6.58 41.62
CA SER A 20 3.99 -6.36 41.56
C SER A 20 4.58 -6.63 40.16
N ILE A 21 4.08 -7.63 39.43
CA ILE A 21 4.54 -7.96 38.08
C ILE A 21 4.22 -6.84 37.08
N HIS A 22 3.02 -6.23 37.16
CA HIS A 22 2.66 -5.11 36.28
C HIS A 22 3.51 -3.85 36.55
N GLN A 23 3.94 -3.65 37.79
CA GLN A 23 4.76 -2.50 38.17
C GLN A 23 6.23 -2.66 37.71
N GLN A 24 6.71 -3.90 37.57
CA GLN A 24 8.05 -4.22 37.06
C GLN A 24 8.21 -4.13 35.54
N ARG A 25 7.10 -4.06 34.79
CA ARG A 25 7.08 -4.09 33.32
C ARG A 25 6.76 -2.72 32.69
N GLN A 26 6.99 -1.63 33.43
CA GLN A 26 6.82 -0.27 32.90
C GLN A 26 8.00 0.08 31.99
N GLU A 27 7.73 0.09 30.68
CA GLU A 27 8.65 0.62 29.67
C GLU A 27 8.86 2.13 29.90
N THR A 28 10.11 2.54 30.07
CA THR A 28 10.53 3.94 30.11
C THR A 28 11.41 4.24 28.91
N ARG A 29 11.42 5.50 28.46
CA ARG A 29 12.26 5.91 27.32
C ARG A 29 13.74 6.06 27.70
N ASP A 30 14.03 5.96 28.99
CA ASP A 30 15.34 6.28 29.56
C ASP A 30 16.21 5.03 29.81
N VAL A 31 15.61 3.84 29.82
CA VAL A 31 16.32 2.59 30.12
C VAL A 31 15.88 1.48 29.17
N ILE A 32 16.84 0.73 28.63
CA ILE A 32 16.57 -0.47 27.82
C ILE A 32 16.05 -1.55 28.76
N THR A 33 14.82 -2.01 28.53
CA THR A 33 14.25 -3.14 29.29
C THR A 33 14.27 -4.42 28.45
N PRO A 34 14.37 -5.61 29.08
CA PRO A 34 14.33 -6.87 28.36
C PRO A 34 12.91 -7.28 27.94
N TYR A 35 11.87 -6.55 28.35
CA TYR A 35 10.47 -6.98 28.23
C TYR A 35 9.78 -6.49 26.96
N ALA A 36 10.37 -5.54 26.23
CA ALA A 36 9.77 -4.93 25.05
C ALA A 36 9.37 -5.95 23.96
N PHE A 37 10.09 -7.06 23.85
CA PHE A 37 9.84 -8.13 22.86
C PHE A 37 9.34 -9.43 23.47
N GLU A 38 9.11 -9.48 24.79
CA GLU A 38 8.69 -10.70 25.48
C GLU A 38 7.16 -10.85 25.48
N VAL A 39 6.68 -12.09 25.34
CA VAL A 39 5.25 -12.40 25.42
C VAL A 39 4.77 -12.22 26.86
N SER A 40 3.66 -11.51 27.06
CA SER A 40 3.03 -11.37 28.36
C SER A 40 2.58 -12.73 28.92
N PRO A 41 2.89 -13.07 30.20
CA PRO A 41 2.45 -14.29 30.85
C PRO A 41 0.94 -14.50 30.81
N ASP A 42 0.17 -13.41 30.78
CA ASP A 42 -1.29 -13.45 30.68
C ASP A 42 -1.79 -14.03 29.33
N LEU A 43 -0.92 -14.09 28.32
CA LEU A 43 -1.22 -14.67 27.01
C LEU A 43 -0.88 -16.17 26.93
N PHE A 44 -0.19 -16.73 27.93
CA PHE A 44 0.18 -18.14 27.93
C PHE A 44 -1.07 -19.04 27.99
N GLY A 45 -1.08 -20.07 27.14
CA GLY A 45 -2.24 -20.99 27.01
C GLY A 45 -3.44 -20.40 26.25
N THR A 46 -3.37 -19.17 25.75
CA THR A 46 -4.42 -18.62 24.88
C THR A 46 -4.36 -19.32 23.51
N PRO A 47 -5.52 -19.74 22.95
CA PRO A 47 -5.52 -20.45 21.68
C PRO A 47 -5.18 -19.48 20.54
N LEU A 48 -4.12 -19.77 19.79
CA LEU A 48 -3.75 -19.03 18.60
C LEU A 48 -4.73 -19.31 17.44
N ALA A 49 -4.90 -18.34 16.54
CA ALA A 49 -5.70 -18.49 15.34
C ALA A 49 -5.04 -19.47 14.36
N SER A 50 -5.81 -20.40 13.78
CA SER A 50 -5.27 -21.28 12.74
C SER A 50 -5.01 -20.51 11.43
N PRO A 51 -4.06 -20.98 10.60
CA PRO A 51 -3.73 -20.34 9.32
C PRO A 51 -4.95 -20.14 8.41
N ILE A 52 -5.82 -21.15 8.31
CA ILE A 52 -7.03 -21.10 7.48
C ILE A 52 -7.99 -20.01 7.94
N ARG A 53 -8.16 -19.80 9.26
CA ARG A 53 -9.04 -18.72 9.76
C ARG A 53 -8.50 -17.35 9.42
N ARG A 54 -7.18 -17.19 9.48
CA ARG A 54 -6.53 -15.94 9.11
C ARG A 54 -6.61 -15.67 7.62
N ALA A 55 -6.42 -16.69 6.79
CA ALA A 55 -6.61 -16.60 5.35
C ALA A 55 -8.05 -16.20 5.01
N LEU A 56 -9.04 -16.88 5.59
CA LEU A 56 -10.46 -16.59 5.37
C LEU A 56 -10.84 -15.16 5.83
N ALA A 57 -10.31 -14.72 6.97
CA ALA A 57 -10.49 -13.33 7.42
C ALA A 57 -9.94 -12.32 6.41
N LEU A 58 -8.71 -12.56 5.93
CA LEU A 58 -8.05 -11.68 4.98
C LEU A 58 -8.78 -11.66 3.64
N SER A 59 -9.27 -12.80 3.15
CA SER A 59 -10.08 -12.87 1.93
C SER A 59 -11.36 -12.05 2.04
N ILE A 60 -12.08 -12.14 3.16
CA ILE A 60 -13.28 -11.31 3.40
C ILE A 60 -12.90 -9.83 3.40
N ASP A 61 -11.83 -9.47 4.10
CA ASP A 61 -11.36 -8.08 4.18
C ASP A 61 -10.98 -7.54 2.80
N LEU A 62 -10.30 -8.32 1.96
CA LEU A 62 -9.92 -7.93 0.60
C LEU A 62 -11.14 -7.72 -0.30
N ILE A 63 -12.17 -8.56 -0.19
CA ILE A 63 -13.44 -8.37 -0.92
C ILE A 63 -14.09 -7.05 -0.49
N LEU A 64 -14.14 -6.76 0.82
CA LEU A 64 -14.71 -5.51 1.32
C LEU A 64 -13.93 -4.30 0.84
N VAL A 65 -12.60 -4.37 0.84
CA VAL A 65 -11.74 -3.30 0.31
C VAL A 65 -11.95 -3.11 -1.19
N ALA A 66 -12.05 -4.18 -1.98
CA ALA A 66 -12.32 -4.10 -3.42
C ALA A 66 -13.69 -3.47 -3.72
N ILE A 67 -14.70 -3.75 -2.89
CA ILE A 67 -16.00 -3.06 -2.99
C ILE A 67 -15.86 -1.58 -2.62
N LEU A 68 -15.07 -1.26 -1.59
CA LEU A 68 -14.83 0.12 -1.14
C LEU A 68 -13.98 0.93 -2.12
N SER A 69 -13.05 0.31 -2.86
CA SER A 69 -12.21 1.01 -3.83
C SER A 69 -12.99 1.52 -5.04
N GLY A 70 -14.17 0.96 -5.32
CA GLY A 70 -15.10 1.50 -6.32
C GLY A 70 -15.86 2.74 -5.87
N VAL A 71 -15.66 3.21 -4.62
CA VAL A 71 -16.38 4.37 -4.07
C VAL A 71 -15.55 5.65 -4.24
N THR A 72 -16.21 6.75 -4.61
CA THR A 72 -15.59 8.06 -4.86
C THR A 72 -14.82 8.62 -3.65
N GLY A 73 -13.83 9.49 -3.90
CA GLY A 73 -12.95 10.07 -2.87
C GLY A 73 -13.67 10.82 -1.73
N ASN A 74 -14.89 11.32 -1.97
CA ASN A 74 -15.70 11.95 -0.93
C ASN A 74 -16.12 10.97 0.18
N ALA A 75 -16.38 9.71 -0.17
CA ALA A 75 -16.70 8.68 0.82
C ALA A 75 -15.48 8.34 1.70
N LEU A 76 -14.27 8.38 1.12
CA LEU A 76 -13.02 8.19 1.86
C LEU A 76 -12.83 9.29 2.88
N ALA A 77 -13.06 10.56 2.51
CA ALA A 77 -12.98 11.69 3.42
C ALA A 77 -13.95 11.55 4.60
N ILE A 78 -15.21 11.15 4.33
CA ILE A 78 -16.21 10.90 5.38
C ILE A 78 -15.79 9.73 6.28
N PHE A 79 -15.28 8.64 5.71
CA PHE A 79 -14.83 7.49 6.49
C PHE A 79 -13.64 7.84 7.40
N ILE A 80 -12.62 8.54 6.88
CA ILE A 80 -11.49 9.04 7.68
C ILE A 80 -12.00 9.95 8.79
N ALA A 81 -12.96 10.83 8.50
CA ALA A 81 -13.52 11.70 9.52
C ALA A 81 -14.24 10.92 10.64
N ILE A 82 -14.98 9.86 10.32
CA ILE A 82 -15.57 8.96 11.31
C ILE A 82 -14.48 8.30 12.16
N LEU A 83 -13.38 7.84 11.55
CA LEU A 83 -12.24 7.27 12.26
C LEU A 83 -11.61 8.26 13.23
N LEU A 84 -11.33 9.49 12.78
CA LEU A 84 -10.80 10.55 13.62
C LEU A 84 -11.76 10.90 14.76
N TRP A 85 -13.06 10.97 14.48
CA TRP A 85 -14.08 11.24 15.47
C TRP A 85 -14.14 10.17 16.57
N VAL A 86 -14.14 8.89 16.20
CA VAL A 86 -14.11 7.79 17.18
C VAL A 86 -12.78 7.77 17.95
N THR A 87 -11.66 8.04 17.27
CA THR A 87 -10.34 8.17 17.91
C THR A 87 -10.33 9.30 18.94
N SER A 88 -11.01 10.43 18.67
CA SER A 88 -11.18 11.53 19.63
C SER A 88 -11.90 11.09 20.92
N ARG A 89 -12.86 10.15 20.82
CA ARG A 89 -13.56 9.59 21.99
C ARG A 89 -12.63 8.73 22.84
N ARG A 90 -11.70 7.99 22.20
CA ARG A 90 -10.67 7.20 22.90
C ARG A 90 -9.65 8.08 23.60
N LEU A 91 -9.13 9.10 22.91
CA LEU A 91 -8.22 10.09 23.49
C LEU A 91 -8.83 10.75 24.75
N LYS A 92 -10.14 11.04 24.73
CA LYS A 92 -10.86 11.54 25.92
C LYS A 92 -10.90 10.53 27.07
N ARG A 93 -11.07 9.23 26.75
CA ARG A 93 -11.11 8.14 27.75
C ARG A 93 -9.73 7.90 28.39
N GLU A 94 -8.66 8.07 27.62
CA GLU A 94 -7.27 7.97 28.07
C GLU A 94 -6.74 9.26 28.74
N LYS A 95 -7.61 10.23 29.04
CA LYS A 95 -7.27 11.51 29.69
C LYS A 95 -6.16 12.29 28.97
N ARG A 96 -6.05 12.17 27.64
CA ARG A 96 -5.10 12.95 26.83
C ARG A 96 -5.46 14.44 26.84
N LEU A 97 -4.49 15.29 26.50
CA LEU A 97 -4.62 16.75 26.52
C LEU A 97 -5.86 17.24 25.75
N PRO A 98 -6.68 18.15 26.32
CA PRO A 98 -7.92 18.60 25.71
C PRO A 98 -7.70 19.27 24.34
N SER A 99 -6.61 20.02 24.17
CA SER A 99 -6.27 20.70 22.91
C SER A 99 -6.10 19.72 21.73
N VAL A 100 -5.51 18.55 21.98
CA VAL A 100 -5.34 17.49 20.97
C VAL A 100 -6.70 16.92 20.56
N ILE A 101 -7.61 16.75 21.53
CA ILE A 101 -8.97 16.24 21.27
C ILE A 101 -9.77 17.25 20.42
N TYR A 102 -9.67 18.54 20.71
CA TYR A 102 -10.31 19.60 19.92
C TYR A 102 -9.74 19.66 18.50
N LEU A 103 -8.42 19.63 18.34
CA LEU A 103 -7.77 19.61 17.02
C LEU A 103 -8.26 18.44 16.15
N VAL A 104 -8.24 17.22 16.69
CA VAL A 104 -8.70 16.01 15.97
C VAL A 104 -10.18 16.12 15.57
N ARG A 105 -11.02 16.74 16.40
CA ARG A 105 -12.44 16.96 16.09
C ARG A 105 -12.68 18.04 15.05
N ILE A 106 -11.88 19.10 15.06
CA ILE A 106 -11.92 20.14 14.03
C ILE A 106 -11.54 19.54 12.68
N ILE A 107 -10.45 18.77 12.62
CA ILE A 107 -10.02 18.07 11.39
C ILE A 107 -11.12 17.12 10.90
N ALA A 108 -11.71 16.32 11.81
CA ALA A 108 -12.83 15.45 11.45
C ALA A 108 -14.04 16.25 10.92
N GLY A 109 -14.37 17.38 11.56
CA GLY A 109 -15.45 18.26 11.12
C GLY A 109 -15.21 18.84 9.72
N VAL A 110 -13.99 19.33 9.46
CA VAL A 110 -13.59 19.86 8.14
C VAL A 110 -13.67 18.78 7.06
N LEU A 111 -13.24 17.55 7.35
CA LEU A 111 -13.33 16.43 6.42
C LEU A 111 -14.78 16.01 6.14
N ILE A 112 -15.68 16.04 7.15
CA ILE A 112 -17.12 15.77 6.95
C ILE A 112 -17.74 16.84 6.07
N VAL A 113 -17.50 18.12 6.40
CA VAL A 113 -18.05 19.25 5.64
C VAL A 113 -17.48 19.23 4.22
N GLY A 114 -16.18 19.07 4.05
CA GLY A 114 -15.55 18.99 2.74
C GLY A 114 -16.01 17.80 1.91
N GLY A 115 -16.19 16.62 2.52
CA GLY A 115 -16.72 15.44 1.84
C GLY A 115 -18.20 15.60 1.45
N PHE A 116 -19.01 16.19 2.32
CA PHE A 116 -20.44 16.43 2.09
C PHE A 116 -20.69 17.48 1.00
N PHE A 117 -19.94 18.58 1.03
CA PHE A 117 -20.03 19.64 0.02
C PHE A 117 -19.23 19.33 -1.25
N GLY A 118 -18.56 18.18 -1.30
CA GLY A 118 -17.73 17.81 -2.45
C GLY A 118 -16.58 18.78 -2.69
N LEU A 119 -16.04 19.42 -1.63
CA LEU A 119 -14.84 20.26 -1.72
C LEU A 119 -13.59 19.45 -2.08
N PHE A 120 -13.68 18.11 -1.99
CA PHE A 120 -12.67 17.18 -2.48
C PHE A 120 -13.02 16.58 -3.85
N ARG A 121 -14.08 17.07 -4.52
CA ARG A 121 -14.24 16.85 -5.96
C ARG A 121 -13.20 17.72 -6.66
N ASN A 122 -12.35 17.11 -7.47
CA ASN A 122 -11.63 17.81 -8.55
C ASN A 122 -12.58 18.13 -9.72
N ASP A 123 -13.85 18.40 -9.44
CA ASP A 123 -14.77 18.94 -10.44
C ASP A 123 -14.62 20.47 -10.34
N THR A 124 -13.76 21.03 -11.18
CA THR A 124 -13.80 22.47 -11.46
C THR A 124 -15.23 22.87 -11.82
N PRO A 125 -15.73 24.04 -11.36
CA PRO A 125 -17.09 24.45 -11.68
C PRO A 125 -17.24 24.60 -13.20
N ILE A 126 -18.37 24.11 -13.73
CA ILE A 126 -18.77 23.85 -15.13
C ILE A 126 -18.47 24.97 -16.16
N TRP A 127 -18.07 26.16 -15.73
CA TRP A 127 -17.80 27.35 -16.54
C TRP A 127 -16.30 27.62 -16.79
N MET A 128 -15.40 26.72 -16.39
CA MET A 128 -13.95 26.80 -16.67
C MET A 128 -13.36 25.54 -17.35
N ALA A 129 -14.17 24.67 -17.95
CA ALA A 129 -13.74 23.38 -18.49
C ALA A 129 -13.27 23.41 -19.97
N GLN A 130 -12.65 24.50 -20.46
CA GLN A 130 -12.18 24.56 -21.85
C GLN A 130 -10.68 24.87 -22.07
N GLN A 131 -9.82 24.92 -21.06
CA GLN A 131 -8.39 24.81 -21.35
C GLN A 131 -7.67 23.94 -20.33
N ASN A 132 -7.30 22.76 -20.84
CA ASN A 132 -6.05 22.06 -20.57
C ASN A 132 -5.72 21.79 -19.10
N GLU A 133 -6.22 20.67 -18.57
CA GLU A 133 -5.53 19.89 -17.55
C GLU A 133 -6.13 18.48 -17.56
N GLN A 134 -5.41 17.56 -18.23
CA GLN A 134 -5.77 16.16 -18.36
C GLN A 134 -5.34 15.45 -17.08
N SER A 135 -6.31 14.85 -16.38
CA SER A 135 -6.03 14.11 -15.16
C SER A 135 -5.36 12.77 -15.51
N VAL A 136 -4.05 12.72 -15.35
CA VAL A 136 -3.26 11.48 -15.42
C VAL A 136 -3.72 10.57 -14.28
N SER A 137 -4.23 9.38 -14.60
CA SER A 137 -4.63 8.38 -13.60
C SER A 137 -3.39 7.92 -12.81
N ALA A 138 -3.58 7.47 -11.56
CA ALA A 138 -2.46 6.94 -10.76
C ALA A 138 -1.78 5.72 -11.41
N GLY A 139 -2.48 4.99 -12.30
CA GLY A 139 -1.89 3.92 -13.13
C GLY A 139 -0.94 4.48 -14.19
N ASP A 140 -1.37 5.51 -14.89
CA ASP A 140 -0.60 6.21 -15.92
C ASP A 140 0.69 6.81 -15.33
N ALA A 141 0.63 7.34 -14.09
CA ALA A 141 1.81 7.85 -13.38
C ALA A 141 2.83 6.74 -13.02
N VAL A 142 2.38 5.52 -12.74
CA VAL A 142 3.28 4.39 -12.45
C VAL A 142 3.98 3.91 -13.71
N ASP A 143 3.28 3.84 -14.84
CA ASP A 143 3.89 3.45 -16.12
C ASP A 143 4.96 4.46 -16.56
N VAL A 144 4.74 5.76 -16.34
CA VAL A 144 5.76 6.81 -16.59
C VAL A 144 6.97 6.66 -15.65
N VAL A 145 6.78 6.36 -14.36
CA VAL A 145 7.89 6.17 -13.41
C VAL A 145 8.70 4.91 -13.74
N VAL A 146 8.05 3.82 -14.13
CA VAL A 146 8.73 2.59 -14.54
C VAL A 146 9.51 2.83 -15.83
N PHE A 147 8.88 3.46 -16.83
CA PHE A 147 9.50 3.80 -18.11
C PHE A 147 10.75 4.67 -17.91
N THR A 148 10.62 5.79 -17.19
CA THR A 148 11.76 6.68 -16.92
C THR A 148 12.86 5.97 -16.14
N GLY A 149 12.51 5.10 -15.18
CA GLY A 149 13.47 4.29 -14.43
C GLY A 149 14.22 3.25 -15.27
N THR A 150 13.54 2.53 -16.16
CA THR A 150 14.18 1.54 -17.04
C THR A 150 15.14 2.20 -18.01
N TYR A 151 14.73 3.28 -18.65
CA TYR A 151 15.58 3.96 -19.63
C TYR A 151 16.72 4.74 -18.97
N ALA A 152 16.55 5.30 -17.77
CA ALA A 152 17.67 5.84 -17.01
C ALA A 152 18.74 4.78 -16.69
N ALA A 153 18.32 3.56 -16.35
CA ALA A 153 19.25 2.45 -16.11
C ALA A 153 19.95 2.01 -17.40
N LEU A 154 19.22 1.89 -18.52
CA LEU A 154 19.76 1.53 -19.82
C LEU A 154 20.75 2.56 -20.37
N ILE A 155 20.45 3.86 -20.24
CA ILE A 155 21.36 4.95 -20.59
C ILE A 155 22.67 4.81 -19.80
N SER A 156 22.60 4.57 -18.49
CA SER A 156 23.81 4.38 -17.67
C SER A 156 24.65 3.15 -18.05
N VAL A 157 24.03 2.15 -18.71
CA VAL A 157 24.72 0.98 -19.24
C VAL A 157 25.43 1.33 -20.55
N ILE A 158 24.78 2.07 -21.45
CA ILE A 158 25.39 2.58 -22.68
C ILE A 158 26.60 3.45 -22.35
N ASP A 159 26.47 4.40 -21.42
CA ASP A 159 27.57 5.31 -21.06
C ASP A 159 28.82 4.49 -20.68
N LYS A 160 28.65 3.43 -19.90
CA LYS A 160 29.72 2.51 -19.53
C LYS A 160 30.25 1.66 -20.68
N GLN A 161 29.43 1.30 -21.66
CA GLN A 161 29.86 0.55 -22.84
C GLN A 161 30.65 1.45 -23.81
N ILE A 162 30.24 2.71 -23.94
CA ILE A 162 30.96 3.73 -24.72
C ILE A 162 32.33 4.01 -24.09
N GLU A 163 32.40 4.16 -22.75
CA GLU A 163 33.68 4.33 -22.03
C GLU A 163 34.64 3.14 -22.20
N LYS A 164 34.10 1.91 -22.26
CA LYS A 164 34.89 0.69 -22.44
C LYS A 164 35.29 0.41 -23.90
N GLY A 165 34.73 1.14 -24.86
CA GLY A 165 34.95 0.92 -26.29
C GLY A 165 34.27 -0.35 -26.82
N ASP A 166 33.24 -0.85 -26.12
CA ASP A 166 32.47 -2.03 -26.53
C ASP A 166 31.50 -1.72 -27.70
N CYS A 167 31.27 -0.44 -27.99
CA CYS A 167 30.45 0.03 -29.11
C CYS A 167 31.30 0.27 -30.37
N ALA A 168 31.00 -0.44 -31.46
CA ALA A 168 31.67 -0.24 -32.74
C ALA A 168 31.37 1.15 -33.34
N ASP A 169 30.10 1.58 -33.28
CA ASP A 169 29.62 2.90 -33.69
C ASP A 169 28.72 3.46 -32.57
N LYS A 170 29.02 4.68 -32.09
CA LYS A 170 28.25 5.32 -31.00
C LYS A 170 26.78 5.55 -31.38
N GLU A 171 26.54 5.96 -32.62
CA GLU A 171 25.20 6.16 -33.18
C GLU A 171 24.38 4.87 -33.14
N ALA A 172 24.97 3.73 -33.52
CA ALA A 172 24.26 2.46 -33.59
C ALA A 172 23.79 1.98 -32.21
N CYS A 173 24.62 2.14 -31.17
CA CYS A 173 24.28 1.77 -29.80
C CYS A 173 23.12 2.63 -29.25
N TRP A 174 23.16 3.93 -29.50
CA TRP A 174 22.07 4.84 -29.13
C TRP A 174 20.81 4.62 -29.97
N SER A 175 20.94 4.22 -31.24
CA SER A 175 19.83 3.90 -32.13
C SER A 175 19.08 2.66 -31.67
N GLU A 176 19.77 1.62 -31.17
CA GLU A 176 19.14 0.42 -30.62
C GLU A 176 18.23 0.74 -29.43
N ILE A 177 18.74 1.47 -28.44
CA ILE A 177 17.93 1.85 -27.26
C ILE A 177 16.88 2.91 -27.61
N GLY A 178 17.19 3.84 -28.51
CA GLY A 178 16.23 4.80 -29.00
C GLY A 178 15.07 4.13 -29.72
N ASN A 179 15.32 3.06 -30.48
CA ASN A 179 14.29 2.30 -31.17
C ASN A 179 13.33 1.62 -30.18
N ASP A 180 13.87 0.99 -29.14
CA ASP A 180 13.08 0.39 -28.06
C ASP A 180 12.32 1.46 -27.28
N PHE A 181 12.96 2.59 -26.98
CA PHE A 181 12.36 3.73 -26.29
C PHE A 181 11.10 4.21 -27.00
N VAL A 182 11.17 4.40 -28.32
CA VAL A 182 10.02 4.88 -29.10
C VAL A 182 8.90 3.83 -29.17
N GLU A 183 9.24 2.54 -29.24
CA GLU A 183 8.24 1.45 -29.21
C GLU A 183 7.45 1.45 -27.91
N ASP A 184 8.14 1.47 -26.76
CA ASP A 184 7.51 1.51 -25.44
C ASP A 184 6.78 2.84 -25.19
N LEU A 185 7.27 3.96 -25.73
CA LEU A 185 6.71 5.29 -25.55
C LEU A 185 5.31 5.42 -26.19
N VAL A 186 5.08 4.79 -27.34
CA VAL A 186 3.79 4.84 -28.04
C VAL A 186 2.71 4.10 -27.25
N GLU A 187 3.07 3.07 -26.48
CA GLU A 187 2.14 2.33 -25.61
C GLU A 187 1.73 3.09 -24.34
N LEU A 188 2.46 4.15 -23.95
CA LEU A 188 2.14 4.91 -22.74
C LEU A 188 0.78 5.63 -22.87
N PRO A 189 -0.02 5.68 -21.79
CA PRO A 189 -1.31 6.38 -21.76
C PRO A 189 -1.14 7.90 -21.59
N LEU A 190 -0.30 8.51 -22.41
CA LEU A 190 0.00 9.94 -22.41
C LEU A 190 -0.51 10.62 -23.68
N SER A 191 -0.71 11.94 -23.60
CA SER A 191 -0.98 12.76 -24.78
C SER A 191 0.22 12.76 -25.73
N LYS A 192 -0.04 13.02 -27.01
CA LYS A 192 1.01 13.07 -28.04
C LYS A 192 2.10 14.09 -27.71
N ASP A 193 1.73 15.22 -27.12
CA ASP A 193 2.66 16.30 -26.77
C ASP A 193 3.58 15.90 -25.60
N GLU A 194 3.06 15.20 -24.60
CA GLU A 194 3.85 14.67 -23.47
C GLU A 194 4.84 13.58 -23.92
N LYS A 195 4.41 12.69 -24.83
CA LYS A 195 5.31 11.68 -25.41
C LYS A 195 6.46 12.34 -26.16
N LEU A 196 6.17 13.40 -26.92
CA LEU A 196 7.21 14.17 -27.62
C LEU A 196 8.18 14.82 -26.65
N GLU A 197 7.71 15.40 -25.54
CA GLU A 197 8.58 15.98 -24.51
C GLU A 197 9.54 14.94 -23.91
N MET A 198 9.04 13.73 -23.61
CA MET A 198 9.87 12.64 -23.09
C MET A 198 10.92 12.16 -24.09
N LEU A 199 10.56 12.09 -25.38
CA LEU A 199 11.49 11.74 -26.45
C LEU A 199 12.55 12.83 -26.64
N GLU A 200 12.18 14.10 -26.56
CA GLU A 200 13.13 15.20 -26.62
C GLU A 200 14.11 15.18 -25.45
N GLU A 201 13.65 14.83 -24.25
CA GLU A 201 14.53 14.71 -23.07
C GLU A 201 15.52 13.55 -23.22
N PHE A 202 15.07 12.39 -23.73
CA PHE A 202 15.96 11.27 -24.09
C PHE A 202 17.03 11.70 -25.10
N LEU A 203 16.63 12.43 -26.15
CA LEU A 203 17.53 12.94 -27.16
C LEU A 203 18.54 13.95 -26.60
N LYS A 204 18.16 14.82 -25.66
CA LYS A 204 19.11 15.73 -25.00
C LYS A 204 20.18 14.97 -24.23
N GLN A 205 19.83 13.85 -23.61
CA GLN A 205 20.80 13.05 -22.87
C GLN A 205 21.81 12.38 -23.81
N SER A 206 21.36 11.93 -24.99
CA SER A 206 22.27 11.40 -26.03
C SER A 206 23.23 12.46 -26.61
N PHE A 207 22.84 13.74 -26.63
CA PHE A 207 23.69 14.84 -27.16
C PHE A 207 25.00 15.01 -26.38
N VAL A 208 25.04 14.65 -25.10
CA VAL A 208 26.24 14.81 -24.27
C VAL A 208 27.38 13.87 -24.74
N GLU A 209 27.04 12.75 -25.37
CA GLU A 209 27.98 11.68 -25.75
C GLU A 209 28.22 11.57 -27.27
N LEU A 210 27.27 12.07 -28.08
CA LEU A 210 27.33 12.10 -29.55
C LEU A 210 27.79 13.47 -30.08
N GLY A 211 28.54 13.49 -31.18
CA GLY A 211 28.85 14.75 -31.87
C GLY A 211 27.64 15.36 -32.60
N ASP A 212 27.72 16.65 -32.97
CA ASP A 212 26.61 17.40 -33.59
C ASP A 212 25.98 16.71 -34.82
N GLN A 213 26.79 16.07 -35.66
CA GLN A 213 26.30 15.39 -36.87
C GLN A 213 25.59 14.07 -36.57
N GLU A 214 26.16 13.24 -35.68
CA GLU A 214 25.60 11.94 -35.30
C GLU A 214 24.30 12.09 -34.49
N HIS A 215 24.24 13.12 -33.64
CA HIS A 215 23.02 13.46 -32.90
C HIS A 215 21.88 13.87 -33.82
N THR A 216 22.17 14.65 -34.86
CA THR A 216 21.16 15.11 -35.82
C THR A 216 20.54 13.93 -36.59
N LEU A 217 21.38 12.96 -37.00
CA LEU A 217 20.93 11.74 -37.67
C LEU A 217 20.05 10.87 -36.75
N LEU A 218 20.49 10.66 -35.52
CA LEU A 218 19.72 9.91 -34.51
C LEU A 218 18.36 10.57 -34.23
N LYS A 219 18.35 11.90 -34.06
CA LYS A 219 17.14 12.68 -33.81
C LYS A 219 16.14 12.54 -34.96
N GLU A 220 16.58 12.68 -36.20
CA GLU A 220 15.71 12.56 -37.38
C GLU A 220 15.12 11.16 -37.51
N SER A 221 15.94 10.13 -37.27
CA SER A 221 15.52 8.73 -37.28
C SER A 221 14.42 8.45 -36.24
N LEU A 222 14.65 8.82 -34.97
CA LEU A 222 13.72 8.50 -33.87
C LEU A 222 12.41 9.30 -33.96
N LEU A 223 12.46 10.57 -34.37
CA LEU A 223 11.24 11.37 -34.59
C LEU A 223 10.39 10.82 -35.74
N THR A 224 11.03 10.36 -36.81
CA THR A 224 10.34 9.74 -37.95
C THR A 224 9.70 8.42 -37.53
N LYS A 225 10.41 7.60 -36.74
CA LYS A 225 9.88 6.35 -36.18
C LYS A 225 8.68 6.61 -35.25
N PHE A 226 8.78 7.61 -34.36
CA PHE A 226 7.70 7.99 -33.46
C PHE A 226 6.44 8.40 -34.23
N ALA A 227 6.58 9.26 -35.25
CA ALA A 227 5.46 9.69 -36.07
C ALA A 227 4.77 8.52 -36.80
N THR A 228 5.56 7.53 -37.25
CA THR A 228 5.06 6.34 -37.94
C THR A 228 4.30 5.43 -36.98
N MET A 229 4.89 5.09 -35.84
CA MET A 229 4.29 4.18 -34.87
C MET A 229 3.09 4.80 -34.16
N GLN A 230 3.12 6.10 -33.84
CA GLN A 230 1.95 6.79 -33.27
C GLN A 230 0.76 6.74 -34.24
N LYS A 231 1.00 6.89 -35.55
CA LYS A 231 -0.05 6.79 -36.56
C LYS A 231 -0.62 5.37 -36.65
N GLU A 232 0.23 4.34 -36.58
CA GLU A 232 -0.21 2.94 -36.56
C GLU A 232 -1.03 2.63 -35.30
N PHE A 233 -0.61 3.13 -34.15
CA PHE A 233 -1.33 3.00 -32.88
C PHE A 233 -2.71 3.68 -32.93
N ASP A 234 -2.78 4.90 -33.46
CA ASP A 234 -4.04 5.64 -33.62
C ASP A 234 -5.02 4.91 -34.57
N ILE A 235 -4.50 4.29 -35.65
CA ILE A 235 -5.30 3.47 -36.59
C ILE A 235 -5.83 2.20 -35.89
N GLN A 236 -4.98 1.49 -35.13
CA GLN A 236 -5.38 0.30 -34.39
C GLN A 236 -6.41 0.61 -33.30
N ALA A 237 -6.29 1.75 -32.62
CA ALA A 237 -7.27 2.22 -31.64
C ALA A 237 -8.64 2.53 -32.30
N ALA A 238 -8.63 3.13 -33.49
CA ALA A 238 -9.86 3.43 -34.24
C ALA A 238 -10.55 2.17 -34.80
N GLU A 239 -9.79 1.14 -35.19
CA GLU A 239 -10.34 -0.14 -35.66
C GLU A 239 -10.97 -0.96 -34.51
N GLN A 240 -10.42 -0.88 -33.29
CA GLN A 240 -10.95 -1.57 -32.12
C GLN A 240 -12.31 -1.02 -31.64
N GLU A 241 -12.62 0.26 -31.88
CA GLU A 241 -13.94 0.82 -31.59
C GLU A 241 -15.04 0.32 -32.56
N GLN A 242 -14.67 -0.16 -33.75
CA GLN A 242 -15.63 -0.67 -34.75
C GLN A 242 -15.95 -2.17 -34.59
N GLU A 243 -15.11 -2.98 -33.91
CA GLU A 243 -15.36 -4.43 -33.70
C GLU A 243 -16.26 -4.77 -32.49
N ILE A 244 -16.66 -3.82 -31.63
CA ILE A 244 -17.40 -4.10 -30.39
C ILE A 244 -18.84 -4.63 -30.62
N GLN A 245 -19.38 -4.58 -31.84
CA GLN A 245 -20.72 -5.10 -32.16
C GLN A 245 -20.80 -6.56 -32.64
N SER A 246 -19.71 -7.34 -32.73
CA SER A 246 -19.84 -8.76 -33.05
C SER A 246 -18.88 -9.70 -32.32
N THR A 247 -19.41 -10.35 -31.28
CA THR A 247 -18.97 -11.63 -30.68
C THR A 247 -17.65 -11.64 -29.88
N PRO A 248 -17.59 -12.34 -28.73
CA PRO A 248 -16.43 -12.29 -27.84
C PRO A 248 -15.30 -13.15 -28.39
N LYS A 249 -14.22 -12.51 -28.88
CA LYS A 249 -12.96 -13.20 -29.16
C LYS A 249 -12.38 -13.71 -27.83
N GLN A 250 -12.39 -15.03 -27.71
CA GLN A 250 -11.74 -15.83 -26.68
C GLN A 250 -10.24 -15.51 -26.67
N LYS A 251 -9.77 -14.67 -25.74
CA LYS A 251 -8.34 -14.36 -25.58
C LYS A 251 -7.62 -15.58 -24.97
N SER A 252 -6.54 -15.98 -25.64
CA SER A 252 -5.71 -17.16 -25.38
C SER A 252 -5.09 -17.15 -23.98
N PHE A 253 -4.99 -18.34 -23.39
CA PHE A 253 -4.71 -18.63 -21.98
C PHE A 253 -3.21 -18.57 -21.59
N HIS A 254 -2.33 -17.95 -22.40
CA HIS A 254 -0.87 -18.12 -22.24
C HIS A 254 -0.03 -16.86 -21.97
N ASP A 255 -0.64 -15.70 -21.75
CA ASP A 255 0.11 -14.44 -21.58
C ASP A 255 0.11 -13.90 -20.13
N TYR A 256 0.29 -14.79 -19.15
CA TYR A 256 0.51 -14.40 -17.75
C TYR A 256 1.98 -14.04 -17.52
N SER A 257 2.42 -12.89 -18.03
CA SER A 257 3.70 -12.32 -17.60
C SER A 257 3.58 -11.89 -16.14
N ILE A 258 4.49 -12.37 -15.29
CA ILE A 258 4.59 -12.00 -13.86
C ILE A 258 4.64 -10.47 -13.72
N VAL A 259 5.23 -9.77 -14.69
CA VAL A 259 5.26 -8.30 -14.77
C VAL A 259 3.87 -7.70 -14.99
N LYS A 260 3.02 -8.27 -15.86
CA LYS A 260 1.62 -7.83 -16.03
C LYS A 260 0.78 -8.09 -14.78
N PHE A 261 1.03 -9.18 -14.05
CA PHE A 261 0.42 -9.44 -12.75
C PHE A 261 0.86 -8.41 -11.70
N PHE A 262 2.15 -8.08 -11.62
CA PHE A 262 2.67 -7.06 -10.71
C PHE A 262 2.25 -5.64 -11.10
N LYS A 263 2.17 -5.30 -12.39
CA LYS A 263 1.65 -4.02 -12.89
C LYS A 263 0.15 -3.88 -12.61
N GLY A 264 -0.66 -4.91 -12.88
CA GLY A 264 -2.08 -4.94 -12.55
C GLY A 264 -2.31 -4.81 -11.04
N ILE A 265 -1.53 -5.52 -10.23
CA ILE A 265 -1.54 -5.36 -8.78
C ILE A 265 -1.09 -3.95 -8.37
N ALA A 266 -0.03 -3.38 -8.94
CA ALA A 266 0.46 -2.05 -8.58
C ALA A 266 -0.53 -0.93 -8.95
N ALA A 267 -1.17 -1.03 -10.11
CA ALA A 267 -2.20 -0.10 -10.57
C ALA A 267 -3.48 -0.20 -9.71
N ASP A 268 -3.96 -1.42 -9.43
CA ASP A 268 -5.10 -1.65 -8.53
C ASP A 268 -4.75 -1.29 -7.07
N LEU A 269 -3.48 -1.41 -6.69
CA LEU A 269 -2.96 -0.97 -5.39
C LEU A 269 -2.81 0.54 -5.32
N GLY A 270 -2.56 1.32 -6.38
CA GLY A 270 -2.40 2.77 -6.26
C GLY A 270 -3.60 3.49 -5.61
N LEU A 271 -4.81 3.12 -6.03
CA LEU A 271 -6.08 3.60 -5.46
C LEU A 271 -6.62 2.65 -4.36
N GLY A 272 -6.40 1.34 -4.47
CA GLY A 272 -6.82 0.34 -3.49
C GLY A 272 -6.00 0.36 -2.18
N PHE A 273 -4.72 0.76 -2.22
CA PHE A 273 -3.80 0.78 -1.06
C PHE A 273 -4.17 1.89 -0.08
N GLY A 274 -4.68 3.03 -0.55
CA GLY A 274 -5.23 4.07 0.32
C GLY A 274 -6.45 3.57 1.09
N TRP A 275 -7.42 2.99 0.37
CA TRP A 275 -8.61 2.39 0.99
C TRP A 275 -8.28 1.23 1.91
N ALA A 276 -7.36 0.36 1.51
CA ALA A 276 -6.89 -0.77 2.32
C ALA A 276 -6.18 -0.27 3.58
N ALA A 277 -5.26 0.68 3.49
CA ALA A 277 -4.55 1.24 4.64
C ALA A 277 -5.54 1.85 5.63
N VAL A 278 -6.48 2.65 5.14
CA VAL A 278 -7.51 3.31 5.96
C VAL A 278 -8.47 2.27 6.56
N TYR A 279 -8.91 1.28 5.80
CA TYR A 279 -9.77 0.19 6.27
C TYR A 279 -9.09 -0.65 7.35
N PHE A 280 -7.89 -1.18 7.08
CA PHE A 280 -7.20 -2.06 8.02
C PHE A 280 -6.78 -1.31 9.27
N THR A 281 -6.24 -0.09 9.14
CA THR A 281 -5.85 0.73 10.30
C THR A 281 -7.08 1.13 11.11
N GLY A 282 -8.09 1.66 10.43
CA GLY A 282 -9.31 2.16 11.04
C GLY A 282 -10.09 1.09 11.76
N THR A 283 -10.40 -0.02 11.09
CA THR A 283 -11.19 -1.11 11.69
C THR A 283 -10.45 -1.76 12.86
N MET A 284 -9.14 -1.99 12.75
CA MET A 284 -8.32 -2.54 13.83
C MET A 284 -8.38 -1.66 15.08
N VAL A 285 -8.30 -0.34 14.92
CA VAL A 285 -8.52 0.57 16.04
C VAL A 285 -9.96 0.43 16.50
N LEU A 286 -10.96 0.78 15.68
CA LEU A 286 -12.39 0.82 16.04
C LEU A 286 -12.90 -0.44 16.74
N LEU A 287 -12.51 -1.62 16.26
CA LEU A 287 -12.98 -2.93 16.73
C LEU A 287 -11.97 -3.62 17.66
N HIS A 288 -11.06 -2.86 18.28
CA HIS A 288 -10.15 -3.32 19.33
C HIS A 288 -9.31 -4.54 18.91
N GLY A 289 -8.57 -4.42 17.81
CA GLY A 289 -7.68 -5.43 17.26
C GLY A 289 -8.36 -6.38 16.26
N GLN A 290 -9.51 -6.01 15.70
CA GLN A 290 -10.22 -6.82 14.71
C GLN A 290 -10.53 -6.01 13.45
N THR A 291 -10.48 -6.65 12.30
CA THR A 291 -11.15 -6.17 11.08
C THR A 291 -12.54 -6.79 11.00
N ILE A 292 -13.36 -6.44 10.01
CA ILE A 292 -14.67 -7.04 9.83
C ILE A 292 -14.52 -8.55 9.55
N GLY A 293 -13.62 -8.95 8.66
CA GLY A 293 -13.33 -10.36 8.37
C GLY A 293 -12.86 -11.12 9.61
N LYS A 294 -11.93 -10.53 10.39
CA LYS A 294 -11.45 -11.13 11.64
C LYS A 294 -12.55 -11.28 12.69
N LYS A 295 -13.48 -10.31 12.76
CA LYS A 295 -14.63 -10.37 13.66
C LYS A 295 -15.57 -11.51 13.28
N ILE A 296 -15.83 -11.70 11.99
CA ILE A 296 -16.67 -12.81 11.47
C ILE A 296 -16.07 -14.17 11.85
N VAL A 297 -14.75 -14.36 11.64
CA VAL A 297 -14.09 -15.64 11.99
C VAL A 297 -13.68 -15.77 13.47
N ARG A 298 -14.03 -14.77 14.29
CA ARG A 298 -13.76 -14.71 15.73
C ARG A 298 -12.27 -14.82 16.08
N ILE A 299 -11.44 -14.07 15.39
CA ILE A 299 -10.02 -13.90 15.73
C ILE A 299 -9.70 -12.44 16.05
N LYS A 300 -8.73 -12.21 16.92
CA LYS A 300 -8.34 -10.88 17.37
C LYS A 300 -6.83 -10.76 17.40
N VAL A 301 -6.34 -9.59 16.98
CA VAL A 301 -4.93 -9.21 17.11
C VAL A 301 -4.74 -8.52 18.45
N ILE A 302 -3.67 -8.90 19.13
CA ILE A 302 -3.22 -8.32 20.39
C ILE A 302 -1.71 -8.12 20.33
N LYS A 303 -1.16 -7.16 21.06
CA LYS A 303 0.29 -7.01 21.17
C LYS A 303 0.90 -8.10 22.05
N LEU A 304 2.21 -8.32 21.94
CA LEU A 304 2.95 -9.25 22.82
C LEU A 304 2.79 -8.88 24.30
N ASP A 305 2.69 -7.59 24.63
CA ASP A 305 2.43 -7.08 25.97
C ASP A 305 0.97 -7.29 26.47
N GLY A 306 0.07 -7.80 25.63
CA GLY A 306 -1.36 -7.99 25.94
C GLY A 306 -2.23 -6.74 25.77
N SER A 307 -1.64 -5.60 25.39
CA SER A 307 -2.37 -4.37 25.13
C SER A 307 -3.02 -4.36 23.73
N SER A 308 -3.90 -3.38 23.50
CA SER A 308 -4.56 -3.20 22.19
C SER A 308 -3.74 -2.25 21.31
N LEU A 309 -3.74 -2.50 20.00
CA LEU A 309 -3.00 -1.66 19.05
C LEU A 309 -3.55 -0.24 18.99
N ASN A 310 -2.65 0.73 18.94
CA ASN A 310 -2.95 2.11 18.59
C ASN A 310 -2.99 2.32 17.06
N VAL A 311 -3.25 3.55 16.62
CA VAL A 311 -3.37 3.90 15.18
C VAL A 311 -2.05 3.65 14.44
N TRP A 312 -0.93 4.10 15.00
CA TRP A 312 0.38 3.98 14.38
C TRP A 312 0.84 2.52 14.28
N GLU A 313 0.67 1.76 15.36
CA GLU A 313 0.96 0.31 15.39
C GLU A 313 0.06 -0.45 14.40
N SER A 314 -1.22 -0.08 14.29
CA SER A 314 -2.14 -0.69 13.33
C SER A 314 -1.73 -0.39 11.88
N PHE A 315 -1.25 0.83 11.61
CA PHE A 315 -0.74 1.23 10.30
C PHE A 315 0.57 0.51 9.96
N GLY A 316 1.52 0.45 10.89
CA GLY A 316 2.77 -0.30 10.71
C GLY A 316 2.53 -1.78 10.47
N ARG A 317 1.58 -2.38 11.20
CA ARG A 317 1.12 -3.75 10.95
C ARG A 317 0.49 -3.92 9.56
N TYR A 318 -0.24 -2.94 9.07
CA TYR A 318 -0.75 -2.96 7.69
C TYR A 318 0.39 -2.93 6.66
N GLY A 319 1.39 -2.06 6.84
CA GLY A 319 2.58 -2.02 6.00
C GLY A 319 3.31 -3.36 5.91
N GLY A 320 3.30 -4.14 7.00
CA GLY A 320 3.82 -5.50 7.02
C GLY A 320 3.16 -6.47 6.01
N TYR A 321 1.92 -6.24 5.57
CA TYR A 321 1.33 -7.02 4.47
C TYR A 321 2.06 -6.76 3.14
N GLY A 322 2.52 -5.53 2.89
CA GLY A 322 3.35 -5.20 1.74
C GLY A 322 4.69 -5.96 1.77
N ALA A 323 5.34 -6.04 2.94
CA ALA A 323 6.55 -6.85 3.11
C ALA A 323 6.31 -8.36 2.86
N GLY A 324 5.13 -8.87 3.22
CA GLY A 324 4.73 -10.25 2.92
C GLY A 324 4.56 -10.53 1.43
N LEU A 325 4.07 -9.55 0.66
CA LEU A 325 4.02 -9.63 -0.80
C LEU A 325 5.41 -9.53 -1.42
N ALA A 326 6.23 -8.58 -0.96
CA ALA A 326 7.60 -8.36 -1.45
C ALA A 326 8.51 -9.58 -1.25
N THR A 327 8.23 -10.41 -0.23
CA THR A 327 8.93 -11.67 0.03
C THR A 327 8.35 -12.87 -0.74
N GLY A 328 7.56 -12.63 -1.80
CA GLY A 328 6.98 -13.69 -2.62
C GLY A 328 5.99 -14.57 -1.86
N LEU A 329 5.19 -13.99 -0.95
CA LEU A 329 4.26 -14.66 -0.04
C LEU A 329 4.91 -15.52 1.06
N LEU A 330 6.22 -15.74 1.04
CA LEU A 330 6.93 -16.54 2.04
C LEU A 330 6.72 -15.95 3.45
N GLY A 331 6.71 -14.62 3.56
CA GLY A 331 6.39 -13.91 4.80
C GLY A 331 5.00 -14.23 5.38
N PHE A 332 4.03 -14.67 4.57
CA PHE A 332 2.73 -15.14 5.05
C PHE A 332 2.73 -16.63 5.39
N ILE A 333 3.40 -17.44 4.55
CA ILE A 333 3.46 -18.91 4.71
C ILE A 333 4.21 -19.29 5.98
N GLN A 334 5.09 -18.44 6.51
CA GLN A 334 5.82 -18.73 7.74
C GLN A 334 4.96 -19.07 8.96
N ILE A 335 3.68 -18.71 8.94
CA ILE A 335 2.70 -19.09 9.95
C ILE A 335 2.58 -20.61 10.18
N TYR A 336 2.93 -21.43 9.19
CA TYR A 336 2.83 -22.88 9.29
C TYR A 336 3.93 -23.50 10.16
N TRP A 337 5.11 -22.89 10.22
CA TRP A 337 6.27 -23.39 10.98
C TRP A 337 6.67 -22.50 12.17
N ASP A 338 6.19 -21.26 12.22
CA ASP A 338 6.45 -20.39 13.36
C ASP A 338 5.73 -20.89 14.65
N PRO A 339 6.44 -21.08 15.78
CA PRO A 339 5.84 -21.61 17.01
C PRO A 339 4.65 -20.80 17.52
N ASN A 340 4.70 -19.47 17.36
CA ASN A 340 3.65 -18.55 17.76
C ASN A 340 2.67 -18.23 16.63
N ARG A 341 2.78 -18.93 15.50
CA ARG A 341 1.98 -18.70 14.28
C ARG A 341 2.00 -17.23 13.87
N GLN A 342 3.15 -16.56 13.97
CA GLN A 342 3.33 -15.18 13.54
C GLN A 342 3.71 -15.14 12.06
N ALA A 343 3.00 -14.32 11.29
CA ALA A 343 3.41 -13.95 9.94
C ALA A 343 4.30 -12.70 9.98
N ILE A 344 4.84 -12.26 8.83
CA ILE A 344 5.84 -11.18 8.80
C ILE A 344 5.29 -9.87 9.35
N GLN A 345 4.03 -9.57 9.03
CA GLN A 345 3.32 -8.42 9.56
C GLN A 345 3.11 -8.48 11.07
N ASP A 346 2.99 -9.68 11.63
CA ASP A 346 2.81 -9.84 13.08
C ASP A 346 4.13 -9.65 13.81
N LYS A 347 5.24 -10.11 13.21
CA LYS A 347 6.61 -9.93 13.75
C LYS A 347 7.04 -8.46 13.72
N ILE A 348 6.82 -7.78 12.59
CA ILE A 348 7.14 -6.36 12.42
C ILE A 348 6.37 -5.50 13.43
N ALA A 349 5.13 -5.87 13.75
CA ALA A 349 4.27 -5.11 14.65
C ALA A 349 4.19 -5.67 16.07
N GLU A 350 5.04 -6.63 16.44
CA GLU A 350 5.08 -7.24 17.78
C GLU A 350 3.68 -7.70 18.26
N THR A 351 2.97 -8.43 17.40
CA THR A 351 1.59 -8.84 17.65
C THR A 351 1.37 -10.34 17.54
N LEU A 352 0.31 -10.81 18.17
CA LEU A 352 -0.20 -12.17 18.09
C LEU A 352 -1.66 -12.15 17.63
N VAL A 353 -2.07 -13.22 16.96
CA VAL A 353 -3.47 -13.41 16.54
C VAL A 353 -4.07 -14.54 17.34
N ILE A 354 -4.95 -14.19 18.27
CA ILE A 354 -5.64 -15.12 19.15
C ILE A 354 -7.03 -15.47 18.62
N ARG A 355 -7.49 -16.68 18.93
CA ARG A 355 -8.85 -17.14 18.68
C ARG A 355 -9.74 -16.79 19.86
N LEU A 356 -10.85 -16.11 19.61
CA LEU A 356 -11.83 -15.81 20.64
C LEU A 356 -12.66 -17.07 20.94
N LYS A 357 -12.83 -17.39 22.22
CA LYS A 357 -13.75 -18.45 22.66
C LYS A 357 -15.18 -17.97 22.44
N THR A 358 -16.04 -18.84 21.93
CA THR A 358 -17.47 -18.60 21.90
C THR A 358 -17.96 -18.51 23.34
N LYS A 359 -18.58 -17.40 23.75
CA LYS A 359 -19.47 -17.43 24.93
C LYS A 359 -20.61 -18.37 24.53
N ILE A 360 -20.57 -19.60 25.05
CA ILE A 360 -21.68 -20.56 24.97
C ILE A 360 -22.81 -20.01 25.83
#